data_AF-A0A6M0L4K3-F1
#
_entry.id   AF-A0A6M0L4K3-F1
#
_cell.length_a   1.000
_cell.length_b   1.000
_cell.length_c   1.000
_cell.angle_alpha   90.00
_cell.angle_beta   90.00
_cell.angle_gamma   90.00
#
_symmetry.space_group_name_H-M   'P 1'
#
loop_
_entity.id
_entity.type
_entity.pdbx_description
1 polymer ?
#
loop_
_entity_poly.entity_id
_entity_poly.type
_entity_poly.pdbx_seq_one_letter_code
_entity_poly.pdbx_strand_id
1 'polypeptide(L)'
;MWGNGAERTELLKKAGYNVEDVQAKVNSLLGYNTNENERSIDELAQDVIDGKLGNGEQRKQALGDKYDAVQAKVNELLTKREDVPASEPENKSDGVLNYKGSSLSQEVLDKIIALCKHYDILPSYAITVLHFEGLWGTSNVGIIDNNWAGMTMPDGKETVVRDSGVTVTKGSARRQIEGGYYMHYETVDDFLKDWFHLMRNGYMYCVSGVKSFSECVKGMFKVGGSYYDYAATGYENYLIGMTSRLAEIEKVNGSLSKYDDMIYKKEEVKHDKIEIVFENIEVNINGVPYILKKK
;
A
#
# COMPACT_ATOMS: atom_id res chain seq x y z
N MET A 1 28.48 11.85 4.01
CA MET A 1 27.05 12.15 3.77
C MET A 1 26.41 12.29 5.15
N TRP A 2 25.66 13.36 5.45
CA TRP A 2 25.25 13.72 6.83
C TRP A 2 24.03 12.94 7.37
N GLY A 3 23.63 11.84 6.74
CA GLY A 3 22.46 11.03 7.14
C GLY A 3 21.12 11.77 7.04
N ASN A 4 20.04 11.11 7.48
CA ASN A 4 18.71 11.69 7.67
C ASN A 4 18.18 11.32 9.08
N GLY A 5 17.18 12.06 9.58
CA GLY A 5 16.58 11.79 10.89
C GLY A 5 17.55 11.88 12.07
N ALA A 6 17.46 10.93 13.00
CA ALA A 6 18.25 10.92 14.25
C ALA A 6 19.76 10.87 14.01
N GLU A 7 20.20 10.17 12.96
CA GLU A 7 21.61 10.05 12.58
C GLU A 7 22.21 11.40 12.18
N ARG A 8 21.44 12.23 11.46
CA ARG A 8 21.85 13.60 11.09
C ARG A 8 22.01 14.49 12.31
N THR A 9 21.09 14.40 13.25
CA THR A 9 21.12 15.15 14.52
C THR A 9 22.36 14.77 15.34
N GLU A 10 22.68 13.49 15.45
CA GLU A 10 23.88 13.02 16.16
C GLU A 10 25.18 13.44 15.47
N LEU A 11 25.25 13.36 14.14
CA LEU A 11 26.42 13.78 13.36
C LEU A 11 26.66 15.29 13.45
N LEU A 12 25.61 16.11 13.43
CA LEU A 12 25.70 17.56 13.60
C LEU A 12 26.17 17.95 15.01
N LYS A 13 25.61 17.31 16.06
CA LYS A 13 26.06 17.51 17.45
C LYS A 13 27.50 17.07 17.65
N LYS A 14 27.88 15.90 17.10
CA LYS A 14 29.24 15.35 17.18
C LYS A 14 30.28 16.21 16.45
N ALA A 15 29.86 16.90 15.39
CA ALA A 15 30.68 17.85 14.66
C ALA A 15 30.68 19.27 15.26
N GLY A 16 30.01 19.48 16.40
CA GLY A 16 29.99 20.75 17.13
C GLY A 16 29.03 21.80 16.58
N TYR A 17 28.10 21.41 15.70
CA TYR A 17 27.09 22.33 15.17
C TYR A 17 25.83 22.35 16.05
N ASN A 18 25.22 23.53 16.19
CA ASN A 18 23.87 23.64 16.73
C ASN A 18 22.87 23.15 15.67
N VAL A 19 22.15 22.09 16.00
CA VAL A 19 21.20 21.43 15.10
C VAL A 19 20.06 22.36 14.71
N GLU A 20 19.59 23.20 15.62
CA GLU A 20 18.49 24.14 15.39
C GLU A 20 18.90 25.23 14.40
N ASP A 21 20.11 25.77 14.54
CA ASP A 21 20.65 26.81 13.64
C ASP A 21 20.91 26.26 12.23
N VAL A 22 21.47 25.04 12.15
CA VAL A 22 21.68 24.36 10.86
C VAL A 22 20.35 24.06 10.19
N GLN A 23 19.35 23.61 10.95
CA GLN A 23 18.02 23.33 10.42
C GLN A 23 17.31 24.61 9.96
N ALA A 24 17.41 25.70 10.73
CA ALA A 24 16.88 27.00 10.35
C ALA A 24 17.51 27.52 9.04
N LYS A 25 18.83 27.34 8.87
CA LYS A 25 19.53 27.72 7.64
C LYS A 25 19.13 26.86 6.44
N VAL A 26 18.93 25.54 6.64
CA VAL A 26 18.43 24.63 5.60
C VAL A 26 17.01 25.02 5.17
N ASN A 27 16.13 25.33 6.13
CA ASN A 27 14.77 25.76 5.85
C ASN A 27 14.73 27.09 5.08
N SER A 28 15.62 28.02 5.43
CA SER A 28 15.80 29.30 4.72
C SER A 28 16.33 29.11 3.28
N LEU A 29 17.23 28.14 3.05
CA LEU A 29 17.79 27.85 1.72
C LEU A 29 16.81 27.10 0.80
N LEU A 30 15.87 26.34 1.38
CA LEU A 30 14.83 25.61 0.65
C LEU A 30 13.63 26.49 0.26
N GLY A 31 13.65 27.79 0.56
CA GLY A 31 12.61 28.73 0.13
C GLY A 31 11.30 28.63 0.91
N TYR A 32 11.31 28.04 2.12
CA TYR A 32 10.15 28.10 3.01
C TYR A 32 9.99 29.54 3.54
N ASN A 33 9.06 30.30 2.94
CA ASN A 33 8.65 31.60 3.43
C ASN A 33 8.13 31.48 4.86
N THR A 34 8.72 32.24 5.77
CA THR A 34 8.48 32.22 7.22
C THR A 34 7.20 32.96 7.65
N ASN A 35 6.15 32.94 6.84
CA ASN A 35 4.86 33.61 7.12
C ASN A 35 3.67 32.64 7.18
N GLU A 36 3.87 31.40 7.65
CA GLU A 36 2.80 30.39 7.79
C GLU A 36 2.45 30.06 9.25
N ASN A 37 2.67 30.98 10.19
CA ASN A 37 2.24 30.76 11.56
C ASN A 37 0.71 30.87 11.77
N GLU A 38 -0.08 31.13 10.71
CA GLU A 38 -1.53 31.36 10.80
C GLU A 38 -2.42 30.31 10.11
N ARG A 39 -1.90 29.20 9.57
CA ARG A 39 -2.79 28.12 9.08
C ARG A 39 -3.53 27.50 10.28
N SER A 40 -4.85 27.48 10.21
CA SER A 40 -5.73 27.04 11.29
C SER A 40 -5.64 25.52 11.50
N ILE A 41 -5.96 25.07 12.71
CA ILE A 41 -5.98 23.64 13.05
C ILE A 41 -6.96 22.86 12.15
N ASP A 42 -8.06 23.50 11.73
CA ASP A 42 -9.07 22.90 10.86
C ASP A 42 -8.56 22.70 9.43
N GLU A 43 -7.85 23.68 8.86
CA GLU A 43 -7.24 23.55 7.53
C GLU A 43 -6.13 22.51 7.52
N LEU A 44 -5.31 22.47 8.57
CA LEU A 44 -4.27 21.46 8.71
C LEU A 44 -4.86 20.06 8.92
N ALA A 45 -5.98 19.94 9.66
CA ALA A 45 -6.69 18.69 9.81
C ALA A 45 -7.29 18.21 8.49
N GLN A 46 -7.84 19.11 7.68
CA GLN A 46 -8.33 18.77 6.34
C GLN A 46 -7.18 18.33 5.43
N ASP A 47 -6.03 19.02 5.45
CA ASP A 47 -4.86 18.60 4.69
C ASP A 47 -4.26 17.26 5.16
N VAL A 48 -4.41 16.91 6.44
CA VAL A 48 -4.09 15.56 6.96
C VAL A 48 -5.05 14.52 6.40
N ILE A 49 -6.36 14.81 6.41
CA ILE A 49 -7.41 13.93 5.87
C ILE A 49 -7.24 13.74 4.36
N ASP A 50 -6.90 14.81 3.65
CA ASP A 50 -6.61 14.84 2.21
C ASP A 50 -5.24 14.22 1.87
N GLY A 51 -4.47 13.76 2.86
CA GLY A 51 -3.19 13.08 2.68
C GLY A 51 -2.01 13.98 2.29
N LYS A 52 -2.21 15.31 2.21
CA LYS A 52 -1.20 16.29 1.77
C LYS A 52 -0.01 16.42 2.72
N LEU A 53 -0.20 16.06 4.00
CA LEU A 53 0.82 16.15 5.04
C LEU A 53 1.54 14.82 5.32
N GLY A 54 1.38 13.81 4.45
CA GLY A 54 2.05 12.52 4.56
C GLY A 54 1.56 11.68 5.75
N ASN A 55 2.34 10.65 6.11
CA ASN A 55 2.00 9.70 7.17
C ASN A 55 3.09 9.57 8.24
N GLY A 56 2.69 9.21 9.46
CA GLY A 56 3.60 8.98 10.59
C GLY A 56 4.50 10.17 10.91
N GLU A 57 5.82 9.94 10.90
CA GLU A 57 6.84 10.95 11.23
C GLU A 57 6.87 12.14 10.26
N GLN A 58 6.49 11.96 8.99
CA GLN A 58 6.40 13.07 8.03
C GLN A 58 5.31 14.07 8.43
N ARG A 59 4.16 13.56 8.89
CA ARG A 59 3.06 14.36 9.41
C ARG A 59 3.45 15.07 10.70
N LYS A 60 4.19 14.37 11.56
CA LYS A 60 4.70 14.92 12.81
C LYS A 60 5.71 16.05 12.58
N GLN A 61 6.58 15.90 11.59
CA GLN A 61 7.51 16.96 11.18
C GLN A 61 6.82 18.14 10.50
N ALA A 62 5.79 17.88 9.67
CA ALA A 62 5.06 18.92 8.97
C ALA A 62 4.14 19.75 9.90
N LEU A 63 3.60 19.12 10.95
CA LEU A 63 2.69 19.78 11.90
C LEU A 63 3.40 20.35 13.13
N GLY A 64 4.58 19.83 13.49
CA GLY A 64 5.35 20.27 14.64
C GLY A 64 4.50 20.29 15.93
N ASP A 65 4.50 21.42 16.63
CA ASP A 65 3.75 21.61 17.88
C ASP A 65 2.23 21.56 17.69
N LYS A 66 1.73 21.73 16.45
CA LYS A 66 0.30 21.63 16.12
C LYS A 66 -0.15 20.18 15.94
N TYR A 67 0.77 19.21 15.94
CA TYR A 67 0.48 17.81 15.66
C TYR A 67 -0.63 17.24 16.55
N ASP A 68 -0.55 17.42 17.86
CA ASP A 68 -1.53 16.85 18.79
C ASP A 68 -2.91 17.51 18.62
N ALA A 69 -2.94 18.84 18.42
CA ALA A 69 -4.19 19.58 18.20
C ALA A 69 -4.84 19.23 16.86
N VAL A 70 -4.06 19.11 15.79
CA VAL A 70 -4.53 18.70 14.46
C VAL A 70 -4.96 17.25 14.47
N GLN A 71 -4.23 16.34 15.12
CA GLN A 71 -4.61 14.94 15.20
C GLN A 71 -5.87 14.74 16.05
N ALA A 72 -6.03 15.50 17.14
CA ALA A 72 -7.27 15.54 17.91
C ALA A 72 -8.44 16.06 17.07
N LYS A 73 -8.21 17.10 16.24
CA LYS A 73 -9.21 17.63 15.31
C LYS A 73 -9.56 16.66 14.20
N VAL A 74 -8.59 15.95 13.63
CA VAL A 74 -8.79 14.87 12.65
C VAL A 74 -9.66 13.78 13.26
N ASN A 75 -9.34 13.35 14.49
CA ASN A 75 -10.15 12.36 15.20
C ASN A 75 -11.56 12.91 15.47
N GLU A 76 -11.70 14.17 15.90
CA GLU A 76 -13.00 14.84 16.11
C GLU A 76 -13.82 14.91 14.81
N LEU A 77 -13.21 15.24 13.67
CA LEU A 77 -13.88 15.31 12.36
C LEU A 77 -14.29 13.93 11.83
N LEU A 78 -13.50 12.90 12.16
CA LEU A 78 -13.81 11.51 11.83
C LEU A 78 -14.91 10.94 12.74
N THR A 79 -14.95 11.33 14.03
CA THR A 79 -15.97 10.89 15.00
C THR A 79 -17.27 11.71 14.92
N LYS A 80 -17.23 13.03 14.67
CA LYS A 80 -18.44 13.86 14.44
C LYS A 80 -19.20 13.47 13.18
N ARG A 81 -18.57 12.75 12.25
CA ARG A 81 -19.25 12.12 11.11
C ARG A 81 -20.19 10.98 11.54
N GLU A 82 -20.11 10.50 12.78
CA GLU A 82 -20.92 9.40 13.31
C GLU A 82 -22.21 9.84 14.05
N ASP A 83 -22.45 11.14 14.30
CA ASP A 83 -23.52 11.63 15.21
C ASP A 83 -24.53 12.64 14.59
N VAL A 84 -24.90 12.50 13.31
CA VAL A 84 -26.09 13.19 12.74
C VAL A 84 -27.21 12.17 12.50
N PRO A 85 -28.45 12.39 12.98
CA PRO A 85 -29.54 11.43 12.84
C PRO A 85 -29.92 11.24 11.37
N ALA A 86 -30.19 9.98 11.02
CA ALA A 86 -30.60 9.53 9.70
C ALA A 86 -31.80 10.31 9.15
N SER A 87 -31.54 11.18 8.17
CA SER A 87 -32.46 11.39 7.05
C SER A 87 -31.82 10.80 5.80
N GLU A 88 -32.51 9.78 5.28
CA GLU A 88 -32.33 8.89 4.12
C GLU A 88 -31.00 8.85 3.33
N PRO A 89 -30.51 7.64 3.00
CA PRO A 89 -29.12 7.41 2.62
C PRO A 89 -28.92 7.50 1.11
N GLU A 90 -27.93 8.28 0.66
CA GLU A 90 -27.25 8.00 -0.60
C GLU A 90 -25.74 7.84 -0.34
N ASN A 91 -25.28 6.63 -0.65
CA ASN A 91 -23.91 6.11 -0.68
C ASN A 91 -23.22 5.78 0.65
N LYS A 92 -23.68 4.67 1.25
CA LYS A 92 -22.77 3.66 1.80
C LYS A 92 -21.84 3.18 0.67
N SER A 93 -20.58 2.88 0.96
CA SER A 93 -19.67 2.25 0.01
C SER A 93 -20.18 0.84 -0.33
N ASP A 94 -20.94 0.72 -1.42
CA ASP A 94 -21.54 -0.53 -1.93
C ASP A 94 -20.49 -1.48 -2.56
N GLY A 95 -19.35 -1.65 -1.91
CA GLY A 95 -18.33 -2.62 -2.30
C GLY A 95 -18.70 -4.05 -1.89
N VAL A 96 -18.49 -5.02 -2.77
CA VAL A 96 -18.74 -6.45 -2.50
C VAL A 96 -17.71 -7.06 -1.55
N LEU A 97 -16.47 -6.54 -1.56
CA LEU A 97 -15.44 -6.91 -0.58
C LEU A 97 -15.00 -5.67 0.20
N ASN A 98 -14.85 -5.82 1.52
CA ASN A 98 -14.49 -4.73 2.43
C ASN A 98 -13.39 -5.17 3.39
N TYR A 99 -12.32 -4.39 3.51
CA TYR A 99 -11.28 -4.64 4.51
C TYR A 99 -10.48 -3.37 4.82
N LYS A 100 -10.35 -3.05 6.13
CA LYS A 100 -9.60 -1.90 6.65
C LYS A 100 -9.91 -0.55 5.99
N GLY A 101 -11.20 -0.27 5.77
CA GLY A 101 -11.66 1.00 5.20
C GLY A 101 -11.56 1.08 3.68
N SER A 102 -11.07 0.03 3.02
CA SER A 102 -11.08 -0.10 1.55
C SER A 102 -12.20 -1.03 1.11
N SER A 103 -12.80 -0.70 -0.03
CA SER A 103 -13.90 -1.45 -0.62
C SER A 103 -13.61 -1.74 -2.08
N LEU A 104 -13.85 -2.99 -2.52
CA LEU A 104 -13.78 -3.39 -3.92
C LEU A 104 -15.21 -3.58 -4.44
N SER A 105 -15.58 -2.85 -5.49
CA SER A 105 -16.91 -2.95 -6.11
C SER A 105 -17.10 -4.27 -6.86
N GLN A 106 -18.35 -4.69 -7.04
CA GLN A 106 -18.68 -5.88 -7.83
C GLN A 106 -18.15 -5.75 -9.26
N GLU A 107 -18.30 -4.58 -9.88
CA GLU A 107 -17.84 -4.34 -11.25
C GLU A 107 -16.32 -4.58 -11.40
N VAL A 108 -15.51 -4.06 -10.48
CA VAL A 108 -14.06 -4.25 -10.54
C VAL A 108 -13.68 -5.70 -10.19
N LEU A 109 -14.38 -6.31 -9.23
CA LEU A 109 -14.18 -7.73 -8.91
C LEU A 109 -14.44 -8.64 -10.12
N ASP A 110 -15.52 -8.39 -10.87
CA ASP A 110 -15.85 -9.17 -12.07
C ASP A 110 -14.77 -9.04 -13.15
N LYS A 111 -14.22 -7.83 -13.33
CA LYS A 111 -13.08 -7.60 -14.25
C LYS A 111 -11.83 -8.36 -13.79
N ILE A 112 -11.52 -8.32 -12.49
CA ILE A 112 -10.41 -9.08 -11.90
C ILE A 112 -10.58 -10.58 -12.15
N ILE A 113 -11.77 -11.13 -11.89
CA ILE A 113 -12.07 -12.56 -12.11
C ILE A 113 -11.95 -12.92 -13.60
N ALA A 114 -12.44 -12.07 -14.49
CA ALA A 114 -12.31 -12.27 -15.94
C ALA A 114 -10.84 -12.29 -16.39
N LEU A 115 -10.01 -11.38 -15.87
CA LEU A 115 -8.58 -11.34 -16.16
C LEU A 115 -7.84 -12.54 -15.55
N CYS A 116 -8.21 -12.96 -14.34
CA CYS A 116 -7.69 -14.19 -13.72
C CYS A 116 -7.95 -15.40 -14.61
N LYS A 117 -9.16 -15.52 -15.16
CA LYS A 117 -9.52 -16.60 -16.09
C LYS A 117 -8.71 -16.51 -17.38
N HIS A 118 -8.57 -15.32 -17.95
CA HIS A 118 -7.85 -15.12 -19.20
C HIS A 118 -6.35 -15.46 -19.09
N TYR A 119 -5.72 -15.05 -17.99
CA TYR A 119 -4.29 -15.23 -17.77
C TYR A 119 -3.93 -16.44 -16.92
N ASP A 120 -4.92 -17.28 -16.58
CA ASP A 120 -4.74 -18.50 -15.80
C ASP A 120 -4.11 -18.25 -14.41
N ILE A 121 -4.61 -17.23 -13.72
CA ILE A 121 -4.16 -16.77 -12.40
C ILE A 121 -5.25 -17.04 -11.36
N LEU A 122 -4.87 -17.28 -10.11
CA LEU A 122 -5.79 -17.55 -9.01
C LEU A 122 -6.46 -16.25 -8.50
N PRO A 123 -7.80 -16.12 -8.53
CA PRO A 123 -8.51 -14.94 -8.03
C PRO A 123 -8.20 -14.54 -6.59
N SER A 124 -8.16 -15.50 -5.66
CA SER A 124 -7.86 -15.24 -4.25
C SER A 124 -6.49 -14.56 -4.07
N TYR A 125 -5.50 -14.97 -4.87
CA TYR A 125 -4.20 -14.32 -4.94
C TYR A 125 -4.30 -12.89 -5.48
N ALA A 126 -4.93 -12.70 -6.65
CA ALA A 126 -5.01 -11.38 -7.30
C ALA A 126 -5.77 -10.36 -6.45
N ILE A 127 -6.90 -10.75 -5.86
CA ILE A 127 -7.69 -9.91 -4.96
C ILE A 127 -6.86 -9.49 -3.74
N THR A 128 -6.11 -10.43 -3.17
CA THR A 128 -5.30 -10.18 -1.98
C THR A 128 -4.14 -9.24 -2.27
N VAL A 129 -3.39 -9.45 -3.36
CA VAL A 129 -2.22 -8.61 -3.66
C VAL A 129 -2.61 -7.18 -4.01
N LEU A 130 -3.73 -7.00 -4.74
CA LEU A 130 -4.26 -5.68 -5.05
C LEU A 130 -4.75 -4.91 -3.81
N HIS A 131 -5.17 -5.62 -2.75
CA HIS A 131 -5.37 -4.99 -1.44
C HIS A 131 -4.05 -4.73 -0.72
N PHE A 132 -3.13 -5.70 -0.75
CA PHE A 132 -1.87 -5.64 -0.04
C PHE A 132 -1.03 -4.43 -0.46
N GLU A 133 -0.92 -4.21 -1.77
CA GLU A 133 -0.15 -3.11 -2.38
C GLU A 133 -0.94 -1.81 -2.46
N GLY A 134 -2.18 -1.90 -2.95
CA GLY A 134 -2.93 -0.73 -3.41
C GLY A 134 -4.13 -0.35 -2.56
N LEU A 135 -4.46 -1.16 -1.54
CA LEU A 135 -5.68 -1.01 -0.76
C LEU A 135 -6.92 -0.94 -1.68
N TRP A 136 -6.96 -1.78 -2.71
CA TRP A 136 -8.00 -1.76 -3.78
C TRP A 136 -8.22 -0.36 -4.37
N GLY A 137 -7.12 0.36 -4.59
CA GLY A 137 -7.12 1.68 -5.23
C GLY A 137 -7.27 2.86 -4.28
N THR A 138 -7.48 2.63 -2.99
CA THR A 138 -7.61 3.71 -2.00
C THR A 138 -6.26 4.22 -1.47
N SER A 139 -5.13 3.64 -1.90
CA SER A 139 -3.81 4.20 -1.62
C SER A 139 -3.62 5.52 -2.37
N ASN A 140 -2.70 6.37 -1.90
CA ASN A 140 -2.39 7.65 -2.56
C ASN A 140 -2.04 7.47 -4.04
N VAL A 141 -1.25 6.44 -4.37
CA VAL A 141 -0.86 6.13 -5.75
C VAL A 141 -2.04 5.54 -6.53
N GLY A 142 -2.90 4.74 -5.88
CA GLY A 142 -4.12 4.23 -6.49
C GLY A 142 -5.10 5.34 -6.88
N ILE A 143 -5.26 6.36 -6.03
CA ILE A 143 -6.18 7.49 -6.26
C ILE A 143 -5.64 8.44 -7.32
N ILE A 144 -4.34 8.79 -7.26
CA ILE A 144 -3.76 9.81 -8.16
C ILE A 144 -3.43 9.21 -9.53
N ASP A 145 -2.93 7.97 -9.56
CA ASP A 145 -2.30 7.39 -10.74
C ASP A 145 -3.03 6.17 -11.30
N ASN A 146 -4.18 5.78 -10.72
CA ASN A 146 -4.86 4.52 -11.01
C ASN A 146 -3.93 3.29 -10.89
N ASN A 147 -2.87 3.39 -10.08
CA ASN A 147 -1.77 2.43 -10.07
C ASN A 147 -1.72 1.70 -8.73
N TRP A 148 -2.39 0.54 -8.68
CA TRP A 148 -2.61 -0.16 -7.41
C TRP A 148 -1.42 -1.06 -7.01
N ALA A 149 -0.45 -1.23 -7.89
CA ALA A 149 0.74 -2.03 -7.65
C ALA A 149 2.03 -1.20 -7.48
N GLY A 150 1.94 0.13 -7.53
CA GLY A 150 3.11 1.01 -7.43
C GLY A 150 4.07 0.88 -8.62
N MET A 151 3.55 0.58 -9.81
CA MET A 151 4.37 0.43 -11.02
C MET A 151 5.15 1.72 -11.33
N THR A 152 6.45 1.57 -11.55
CA THR A 152 7.39 2.69 -11.68
C THR A 152 7.57 3.08 -13.15
N MET A 153 7.49 4.38 -13.43
CA MET A 153 7.78 4.94 -14.74
C MET A 153 9.27 4.78 -15.07
N PRO A 154 9.63 4.30 -16.28
CA PRO A 154 11.02 4.25 -16.71
C PRO A 154 11.67 5.63 -16.71
N ASP A 155 12.93 5.69 -16.31
CA ASP A 155 13.67 6.95 -16.17
C ASP A 155 13.67 7.79 -17.45
N GLY A 156 13.42 9.09 -17.30
CA GLY A 156 13.42 10.06 -18.40
C GLY A 156 12.28 9.90 -19.41
N LYS A 157 11.27 9.06 -19.13
CA LYS A 157 10.09 8.92 -19.98
C LYS A 157 8.90 9.72 -19.43
N GLU A 158 8.23 10.42 -20.33
CA GLU A 158 6.96 11.12 -20.04
C GLU A 158 5.75 10.30 -20.49
N THR A 159 5.91 9.42 -21.49
CA THR A 159 4.88 8.52 -22.00
C THR A 159 5.51 7.22 -22.50
N VAL A 160 4.86 6.09 -22.23
CA VAL A 160 5.32 4.76 -22.65
C VAL A 160 4.11 3.93 -23.12
N VAL A 161 4.22 3.29 -24.28
CA VAL A 161 3.31 2.21 -24.67
C VAL A 161 3.88 0.91 -24.11
N ARG A 162 3.10 0.26 -23.25
CA ARG A 162 3.43 -1.01 -22.58
C ARG A 162 3.17 -2.19 -23.52
N ASP A 163 3.80 -3.33 -23.25
CA ASP A 163 3.62 -4.56 -24.06
C ASP A 163 2.18 -5.12 -24.00
N SER A 164 1.42 -4.73 -22.98
CA SER A 164 -0.03 -4.95 -22.90
C SER A 164 -0.85 -4.12 -23.91
N GLY A 165 -0.22 -3.19 -24.61
CA GLY A 165 -0.83 -2.19 -25.48
C GLY A 165 -1.42 -0.99 -24.72
N VAL A 166 -1.26 -0.92 -23.40
CA VAL A 166 -1.69 0.22 -22.58
C VAL A 166 -0.68 1.36 -22.71
N THR A 167 -1.17 2.59 -22.90
CA THR A 167 -0.32 3.78 -22.83
C THR A 167 -0.35 4.32 -21.40
N VAL A 168 0.83 4.51 -20.81
CA VAL A 168 0.98 5.15 -19.50
C VAL A 168 1.72 6.46 -19.64
N THR A 169 1.39 7.42 -18.79
CA THR A 169 2.10 8.69 -18.66
C THR A 169 2.86 8.76 -17.33
N LYS A 170 3.71 9.75 -17.18
CA LYS A 170 4.40 10.02 -15.93
C LYS A 170 3.41 10.51 -14.87
N GLY A 171 3.32 9.78 -13.78
CA GLY A 171 2.43 10.06 -12.66
C GLY A 171 3.09 10.79 -11.50
N SER A 172 2.60 10.55 -10.30
CA SER A 172 3.12 11.17 -9.08
C SER A 172 4.58 10.78 -8.79
N ALA A 173 5.31 11.66 -8.10
CA ALA A 173 6.69 11.40 -7.72
C ALA A 173 6.76 10.26 -6.68
N ARG A 174 7.76 9.38 -6.83
CA ARG A 174 8.08 8.39 -5.80
C ARG A 174 8.75 9.07 -4.61
N ARG A 175 8.86 8.34 -3.49
CA ARG A 175 9.57 8.84 -2.30
C ARG A 175 11.00 9.25 -2.68
N GLN A 176 11.49 10.35 -2.10
CA GLN A 176 12.78 10.95 -2.47
C GLN A 176 13.98 9.98 -2.41
N ILE A 177 13.91 8.96 -1.54
CA ILE A 177 14.95 7.93 -1.39
C ILE A 177 14.96 6.93 -2.55
N GLU A 178 13.80 6.66 -3.15
CA GLU A 178 13.66 5.72 -4.26
C GLU A 178 13.95 6.38 -5.62
N GLY A 179 13.68 7.69 -5.72
CA GLY A 179 13.79 8.43 -6.96
C GLY A 179 12.75 8.01 -8.01
N GLY A 180 12.58 8.84 -9.03
CA GLY A 180 11.67 8.56 -10.14
C GLY A 180 10.20 8.87 -9.87
N TYR A 181 9.34 8.34 -10.74
CA TYR A 181 7.90 8.62 -10.79
C TYR A 181 7.12 7.31 -10.91
N TYR A 182 5.88 7.30 -10.45
CA TYR A 182 4.95 6.21 -10.75
C TYR A 182 4.43 6.34 -12.19
N MET A 183 3.96 5.22 -12.75
CA MET A 183 3.14 5.24 -13.95
C MET A 183 1.74 5.76 -13.60
N HIS A 184 1.23 6.70 -14.37
CA HIS A 184 -0.18 7.09 -14.38
C HIS A 184 -0.92 6.33 -15.47
N TYR A 185 -1.99 5.64 -15.08
CA TYR A 185 -2.92 4.97 -15.97
C TYR A 185 -4.16 5.84 -16.15
N GLU A 186 -4.67 5.92 -17.38
CA GLU A 186 -5.90 6.66 -17.67
C GLU A 186 -7.09 6.10 -16.86
N THR A 187 -7.16 4.78 -16.74
CA THR A 187 -8.23 4.10 -15.99
C THR A 187 -7.69 2.93 -15.14
N VAL A 188 -8.49 2.51 -14.16
CA VAL A 188 -8.23 1.27 -13.40
C VAL A 188 -8.24 0.04 -14.32
N ASP A 189 -9.05 0.05 -15.38
CA ASP A 189 -9.11 -1.06 -16.35
C ASP A 189 -7.79 -1.19 -17.13
N ASP A 190 -7.17 -0.07 -17.50
CA ASP A 190 -5.84 -0.03 -18.12
C ASP A 190 -4.76 -0.57 -17.18
N PHE A 191 -4.80 -0.16 -15.91
CA PHE A 191 -3.91 -0.71 -14.88
C PHE A 191 -4.08 -2.22 -14.74
N LEU A 192 -5.32 -2.71 -14.59
CA LEU A 192 -5.59 -4.13 -14.43
C LEU A 192 -5.11 -4.92 -15.66
N LYS A 193 -5.38 -4.41 -16.86
CA LYS A 193 -4.92 -5.02 -18.11
C LYS A 193 -3.39 -5.13 -18.16
N ASP A 194 -2.67 -4.07 -17.83
CA ASP A 194 -1.20 -4.05 -17.85
C ASP A 194 -0.61 -4.93 -16.75
N TRP A 195 -1.09 -4.80 -15.51
CA TRP A 195 -0.58 -5.54 -14.35
C TRP A 195 -0.74 -7.05 -14.52
N PHE A 196 -1.91 -7.52 -14.97
CA PHE A 196 -2.13 -8.94 -15.24
C PHE A 196 -1.25 -9.47 -16.39
N HIS A 197 -0.95 -8.64 -17.40
CA HIS A 197 -0.04 -9.01 -18.49
C HIS A 197 1.38 -9.33 -17.99
N LEU A 198 1.82 -8.69 -16.90
CA LEU A 198 3.13 -8.92 -16.28
C LEU A 198 3.26 -10.28 -15.61
N MET A 199 2.14 -10.84 -15.15
CA MET A 199 2.07 -12.04 -14.32
C MET A 199 2.24 -13.36 -15.11
N ARG A 200 2.32 -13.25 -16.43
CA ARG A 200 2.43 -14.38 -17.35
C ARG A 200 3.81 -14.99 -17.40
N ASN A 201 3.84 -16.32 -17.46
CA ASN A 201 5.08 -17.08 -17.68
C ASN A 201 5.81 -16.60 -18.95
N GLY A 202 7.12 -16.41 -18.83
CA GLY A 202 7.96 -15.90 -19.92
C GLY A 202 7.99 -14.37 -20.04
N TYR A 203 7.37 -13.64 -19.11
CA TYR A 203 7.50 -12.19 -19.00
C TYR A 203 8.20 -11.80 -17.68
N MET A 204 7.65 -10.87 -16.90
CA MET A 204 8.30 -10.29 -15.73
C MET A 204 8.18 -11.20 -14.50
N TYR A 205 7.02 -11.86 -14.36
CA TYR A 205 6.71 -12.79 -13.27
C TYR A 205 6.21 -14.14 -13.82
N CYS A 206 6.07 -15.14 -12.95
CA CYS A 206 5.72 -16.52 -13.30
C CYS A 206 4.58 -17.04 -12.43
N VAL A 207 3.42 -16.38 -12.52
CA VAL A 207 2.23 -16.68 -11.70
C VAL A 207 1.21 -17.53 -12.47
N SER A 208 1.09 -17.33 -13.78
CA SER A 208 0.14 -18.08 -14.62
C SER A 208 0.35 -19.60 -14.52
N GLY A 209 -0.73 -20.37 -14.47
CA GLY A 209 -0.68 -21.83 -14.39
C GLY A 209 -0.59 -22.39 -12.97
N VAL A 210 -0.23 -21.55 -11.99
CA VAL A 210 -0.05 -21.99 -10.62
C VAL A 210 -1.39 -22.02 -9.88
N LYS A 211 -1.63 -23.11 -9.14
CA LYS A 211 -2.94 -23.40 -8.52
C LYS A 211 -2.95 -23.43 -6.99
N SER A 212 -1.94 -22.83 -6.35
CA SER A 212 -1.97 -22.49 -4.91
C SER A 212 -1.57 -21.04 -4.70
N PHE A 213 -2.08 -20.45 -3.63
CA PHE A 213 -1.81 -19.05 -3.29
C PHE A 213 -0.31 -18.83 -3.00
N SER A 214 0.30 -19.74 -2.23
CA SER A 214 1.71 -19.69 -1.85
C SER A 214 2.66 -19.75 -3.05
N GLU A 215 2.37 -20.61 -4.03
CA GLU A 215 3.16 -20.72 -5.24
C GLU A 215 2.88 -19.56 -6.20
N CYS A 216 1.66 -18.99 -6.22
CA CYS A 216 1.41 -17.74 -6.94
C CYS A 216 2.28 -16.60 -6.39
N VAL A 217 2.36 -16.47 -5.06
CA VAL A 217 3.25 -15.49 -4.42
C VAL A 217 4.70 -15.78 -4.75
N LYS A 218 5.14 -17.04 -4.69
CA LYS A 218 6.51 -17.44 -5.05
C LYS A 218 6.84 -17.08 -6.49
N GLY A 219 5.87 -17.27 -7.39
CA GLY A 219 5.91 -16.88 -8.79
C GLY A 219 6.04 -15.38 -9.04
N MET A 220 6.03 -14.52 -8.02
CA MET A 220 6.38 -13.10 -8.12
C MET A 220 7.86 -12.79 -7.85
N PHE A 221 8.64 -13.80 -7.46
CA PHE A 221 10.03 -13.66 -7.04
C PHE A 221 10.94 -14.55 -7.89
N LYS A 222 12.24 -14.23 -7.88
CA LYS A 222 13.24 -15.02 -8.60
C LYS A 222 13.28 -16.48 -8.16
N VAL A 223 13.00 -16.74 -6.88
CA VAL A 223 12.89 -18.10 -6.33
C VAL A 223 11.74 -18.92 -6.95
N GLY A 224 10.73 -18.26 -7.53
CA GLY A 224 9.67 -18.89 -8.32
C GLY A 224 9.85 -18.77 -9.83
N GLY A 225 11.03 -18.34 -10.30
CA GLY A 225 11.35 -18.23 -11.73
C GLY A 225 11.08 -16.86 -12.36
N SER A 226 10.64 -15.86 -11.59
CA SER A 226 10.49 -14.49 -12.09
C SER A 226 11.83 -13.87 -12.49
N TYR A 227 11.78 -12.89 -13.38
CA TYR A 227 12.98 -12.14 -13.76
C TYR A 227 13.43 -11.17 -12.65
N TYR A 228 12.48 -10.65 -11.88
CA TYR A 228 12.71 -9.72 -10.77
C TYR A 228 12.05 -10.19 -9.48
N ASP A 229 12.52 -9.67 -8.34
CA ASP A 229 11.82 -9.81 -7.07
C ASP A 229 10.82 -8.67 -6.95
N TYR A 230 9.54 -9.02 -6.73
CA TYR A 230 8.45 -8.05 -6.68
C TYR A 230 8.59 -7.04 -5.54
N ALA A 231 9.12 -7.47 -4.39
CA ALA A 231 9.33 -6.63 -3.21
C ALA A 231 10.75 -6.76 -2.65
N ALA A 232 11.31 -5.63 -2.20
CA ALA A 232 12.64 -5.58 -1.60
C ALA A 232 12.75 -6.35 -0.26
N THR A 233 11.61 -6.63 0.38
CA THR A 233 11.55 -7.42 1.63
C THR A 233 11.91 -8.90 1.43
N GLY A 234 11.93 -9.37 0.18
CA GLY A 234 12.21 -10.76 -0.18
C GLY A 234 10.98 -11.67 -0.06
N TYR A 235 11.05 -12.83 -0.71
CA TYR A 235 9.95 -13.78 -0.85
C TYR A 235 9.32 -14.22 0.48
N GLU A 236 10.13 -14.64 1.46
CA GLU A 236 9.61 -15.22 2.70
C GLU A 236 8.78 -14.21 3.51
N ASN A 237 9.31 -13.00 3.70
CA ASN A 237 8.61 -11.92 4.40
C ASN A 237 7.34 -11.51 3.66
N TYR A 238 7.43 -11.44 2.32
CA TYR A 238 6.28 -11.10 1.49
C TYR A 238 5.18 -12.16 1.56
N LEU A 239 5.54 -13.44 1.52
CA LEU A 239 4.61 -14.55 1.69
C LEU A 239 3.91 -14.52 3.04
N ILE A 240 4.63 -14.25 4.13
CA ILE A 240 4.04 -14.11 5.47
C ILE A 240 3.02 -12.96 5.49
N GLY A 241 3.38 -11.81 4.91
CA GLY A 241 2.51 -10.64 4.82
C GLY A 241 1.25 -10.89 3.98
N MET A 242 1.41 -11.48 2.80
CA MET A 242 0.32 -11.84 1.89
C MET A 242 -0.63 -12.87 2.50
N THR A 243 -0.08 -13.89 3.14
CA THR A 243 -0.83 -14.95 3.81
C THR A 243 -1.65 -14.40 4.98
N SER A 244 -1.05 -13.51 5.78
CA SER A 244 -1.75 -12.81 6.85
C SER A 244 -2.84 -11.90 6.29
N ARG A 245 -2.58 -11.20 5.17
CA ARG A 245 -3.57 -10.35 4.52
C ARG A 245 -4.76 -11.15 4.00
N LEU A 246 -4.53 -12.27 3.32
CA LEU A 246 -5.59 -13.17 2.86
C LEU A 246 -6.48 -13.59 4.03
N ALA A 247 -5.89 -14.13 5.10
CA ALA A 247 -6.63 -14.60 6.26
C ALA A 247 -7.50 -13.50 6.89
N GLU A 248 -6.99 -12.27 6.97
CA GLU A 248 -7.73 -11.13 7.52
C GLU A 248 -8.84 -10.63 6.61
N ILE A 249 -8.65 -10.65 5.28
CA ILE A 249 -9.72 -10.34 4.31
C ILE A 249 -10.82 -11.41 4.43
N GLU A 250 -10.47 -12.68 4.51
CA GLU A 250 -11.42 -13.79 4.61
C GLU A 250 -12.24 -13.78 5.90
N LYS A 251 -11.67 -13.31 7.02
CA LYS A 251 -12.42 -13.12 8.29
C LYS A 251 -13.61 -12.19 8.13
N VAL A 252 -13.50 -11.17 7.28
CA VAL A 252 -14.56 -10.17 7.06
C VAL A 252 -15.49 -10.56 5.91
N ASN A 253 -14.98 -11.22 4.88
CA ASN A 253 -15.70 -11.41 3.60
C ASN A 253 -16.08 -12.87 3.31
N GLY A 254 -15.74 -13.79 4.22
CA GLY A 254 -15.75 -15.23 3.96
C GLY A 254 -14.60 -15.64 3.05
N SER A 255 -14.46 -16.95 2.81
CA SER A 255 -13.33 -17.45 2.03
C SER A 255 -13.34 -16.91 0.60
N LEU A 256 -12.16 -16.49 0.12
CA LEU A 256 -11.93 -16.07 -1.26
C LEU A 256 -11.77 -17.27 -2.21
N SER A 257 -11.59 -18.49 -1.69
CA SER A 257 -11.59 -19.74 -2.48
C SER A 257 -12.83 -19.89 -3.35
N LYS A 258 -13.96 -19.32 -2.92
CA LYS A 258 -15.21 -19.29 -3.71
C LYS A 258 -15.01 -18.68 -5.10
N TYR A 259 -14.07 -17.74 -5.27
CA TYR A 259 -13.76 -17.14 -6.57
C TYR A 259 -12.80 -18.01 -7.39
N ASP A 260 -11.90 -18.75 -6.74
CA ASP A 260 -11.03 -19.72 -7.40
C ASP A 260 -11.85 -20.85 -8.00
N ASP A 261 -12.82 -21.36 -7.24
CA ASP A 261 -13.77 -22.40 -7.62
C ASP A 261 -14.68 -22.00 -8.81
N MET A 262 -14.79 -20.70 -9.13
CA MET A 262 -15.52 -20.24 -10.32
C MET A 262 -14.75 -20.46 -11.62
N ILE A 263 -13.42 -20.56 -11.53
CA ILE A 263 -12.52 -20.66 -12.69
C ILE A 263 -11.98 -22.08 -12.84
N TYR A 264 -11.65 -22.72 -11.71
CA TYR A 264 -10.96 -24.01 -11.68
C TYR A 264 -11.85 -25.09 -11.09
N LYS A 265 -11.59 -26.33 -11.46
CA LYS A 265 -12.19 -27.47 -10.75
C LYS A 265 -11.53 -27.60 -9.38
N LYS A 266 -12.29 -28.05 -8.38
CA LYS A 266 -11.80 -28.19 -7.00
C LYS A 266 -10.57 -29.10 -6.89
N GLU A 267 -10.41 -30.08 -7.77
CA GLU A 267 -9.26 -30.99 -7.76
C GLU A 267 -7.98 -30.33 -8.32
N GLU A 268 -8.12 -29.23 -9.07
CA GLU A 268 -7.01 -28.50 -9.68
C GLU A 268 -6.43 -27.47 -8.71
N VAL A 269 -7.24 -26.92 -7.80
CA VAL A 269 -6.81 -25.91 -6.82
C VAL A 269 -6.31 -26.56 -5.55
N LYS A 270 -5.07 -26.28 -5.20
CA LYS A 270 -4.49 -26.67 -3.91
C LYS A 270 -4.63 -25.49 -2.94
N HIS A 271 -5.69 -25.50 -2.14
CA HIS A 271 -5.84 -24.52 -1.07
C HIS A 271 -4.75 -24.72 -0.01
N ASP A 272 -3.95 -23.68 0.19
CA ASP A 272 -2.89 -23.70 1.20
C ASP A 272 -3.50 -23.83 2.60
N LYS A 273 -2.95 -24.74 3.41
CA LYS A 273 -3.26 -24.82 4.83
C LYS A 273 -2.40 -23.80 5.56
N ILE A 274 -2.99 -22.65 5.83
CA ILE A 274 -2.33 -21.52 6.49
C ILE A 274 -2.58 -21.64 8.00
N GLU A 275 -1.55 -22.03 8.75
CA GLU A 275 -1.56 -22.02 10.21
C GLU A 275 -0.58 -20.97 10.71
N ILE A 276 -1.08 -19.92 11.36
CA ILE A 276 -0.23 -18.90 12.01
C ILE A 276 -0.03 -19.34 13.47
N VAL A 277 1.15 -19.89 13.75
CA VAL A 277 1.54 -20.31 15.11
C VAL A 277 2.42 -19.21 15.72
N PHE A 278 1.88 -18.49 16.69
CA PHE A 278 2.71 -17.63 17.55
C PHE A 278 3.37 -18.52 18.60
N GLU A 279 4.65 -18.86 18.39
CA GLU A 279 5.37 -19.69 19.37
C GLU A 279 5.54 -18.94 20.71
N ASN A 280 5.81 -17.63 20.68
CA ASN A 280 5.98 -16.78 21.86
C ASN A 280 5.76 -15.29 21.52
N ILE A 281 5.06 -14.53 22.35
CA ILE A 281 5.11 -13.05 22.30
C ILE A 281 6.10 -12.59 23.34
N GLU A 282 7.19 -11.95 22.90
CA GLU A 282 8.14 -11.29 23.79
C GLU A 282 7.66 -9.87 24.10
N VAL A 283 7.36 -9.62 25.37
CA VAL A 283 6.96 -8.30 25.89
C VAL A 283 8.12 -7.77 26.72
N ASN A 284 8.72 -6.65 26.32
CA ASN A 284 9.74 -5.98 27.12
C ASN A 284 9.07 -4.89 27.98
N ILE A 285 9.12 -5.05 29.31
CA ILE A 285 8.63 -4.04 30.26
C ILE A 285 9.82 -3.53 31.05
N ASN A 286 10.18 -2.25 30.87
CA ASN A 286 11.32 -1.60 31.54
C ASN A 286 12.65 -2.36 31.35
N GLY A 287 12.90 -2.93 30.17
CA GLY A 287 14.10 -3.70 29.86
C GLY A 287 14.12 -5.13 30.42
N VAL A 288 13.01 -5.60 31.00
CA VAL A 288 12.83 -6.99 31.40
C VAL A 288 12.00 -7.73 30.34
N PRO A 289 12.53 -8.79 29.71
CA PRO A 289 11.79 -9.56 28.72
C PRO A 289 10.83 -10.55 29.40
N TYR A 290 9.58 -10.56 28.94
CA TYR A 290 8.53 -11.49 29.35
C TYR A 290 8.10 -12.32 28.14
N ILE A 291 8.07 -13.63 28.29
CA ILE A 291 7.59 -14.54 27.25
C ILE A 291 6.16 -14.94 27.59
N LEU A 292 5.20 -14.41 26.83
CA LEU A 292 3.83 -14.89 26.88
C LEU A 292 3.75 -16.21 26.12
N LYS A 293 3.64 -17.31 26.87
CA LYS A 293 3.38 -18.65 26.32
C LYS A 293 1.88 -18.82 26.13
N LYS A 294 1.48 -19.43 25.01
CA LYS A 294 0.11 -19.88 24.80
C LYS A 294 -0.27 -20.88 25.91
N LYS A 295 -1.39 -20.65 26.59
CA LYS A 295 -2.01 -21.66 27.46
C LYS A 295 -2.73 -22.70 26.63
#